data_AF-A0A2V6IWL3-F1
#
_entry.id   AF-A0A2V6IWL3-F1
#
_cell.length_a   1.000
_cell.length_b   1.000
_cell.length_c   1.000
_cell.angle_alpha   90.00
_cell.angle_beta   90.00
_cell.angle_gamma   90.00
#
_symmetry.space_group_name_H-M   'P 1'
#
loop_
_entity.id
_entity.type
_entity.pdbx_description
1 polymer ?
#
loop_
_entity_poly.entity_id
_entity_poly.type
_entity_poly.pdbx_seq_one_letter_code
_entity_poly.pdbx_strand_id
1 'polypeptide(L)'
;MIVRNGDEATAVISPPKPPPVSVAASLRTLSIFAGSVALALVVHLIVARNEPPLEMRFYTIFLGSVLLIAVITAPAQILWARLRQFRQNLHPILTAAAFLLCLWEIITSGVRLLPLPYFPSPAKVLHSLITDRMLLFDSTWHSLLLLLSGYAFGVIAGLITGLCIGWSPPVRYWGMPLLKVVGPIPATAWIPLAMVVSPSTMFSAVALIALAVWFPVTMLTASGISNTRASYLDVARTLGAGRGYLIFRVAVPAALPNIFIGLFMGLGASFLTLVVAETVGVKSGLGWYVSWAQGWAEYGKVFAALVIMAAFFSTIMTVLFKVRDRMLVWQKGVIKW
;
A
#
# COMPACT_ATOMS: atom_id res chain seq x y z
N MET A 1 7.66 31.37 -48.50
CA MET A 1 6.55 30.55 -49.03
C MET A 1 7.08 29.14 -49.25
N ILE A 2 6.79 28.21 -48.35
CA ILE A 2 6.49 26.79 -48.56
C ILE A 2 5.89 26.35 -47.23
N VAL A 3 4.57 26.20 -47.25
CA VAL A 3 3.76 25.56 -46.23
C VAL A 3 3.96 24.06 -46.40
N ARG A 4 4.22 23.33 -45.31
CA ARG A 4 3.96 21.90 -45.27
C ARG A 4 3.23 21.57 -43.96
N ASN A 5 1.93 21.31 -44.13
CA ASN A 5 0.99 20.70 -43.19
C ASN A 5 1.64 19.50 -42.49
N GLY A 6 1.40 19.24 -41.20
CA GLY A 6 0.11 18.80 -40.68
C GLY A 6 0.05 17.26 -40.77
N ASP A 7 -0.14 16.60 -39.63
CA ASP A 7 -0.39 15.15 -39.46
C ASP A 7 0.81 14.21 -39.31
N GLU A 8 1.69 14.45 -38.33
CA GLU A 8 2.30 13.33 -37.61
C GLU A 8 1.41 12.95 -36.42
N ALA A 9 0.40 12.14 -36.73
CA ALA A 9 -0.31 11.35 -35.75
C ALA A 9 0.73 10.58 -34.93
N THR A 10 0.94 11.00 -33.69
CA THR A 10 1.66 10.23 -32.67
C THR A 10 0.82 8.99 -32.37
N ALA A 11 0.95 7.99 -33.23
CA ALA A 11 0.43 6.65 -33.02
C ALA A 11 0.98 6.19 -31.67
N VAL A 12 0.08 6.11 -30.69
CA VAL A 12 0.37 5.53 -29.40
C VAL A 12 0.76 4.09 -29.69
N ILE A 13 2.07 3.80 -29.74
CA ILE A 13 2.58 2.44 -29.71
C ILE A 13 2.20 1.92 -28.33
N SER A 14 0.98 1.38 -28.24
CA SER A 14 0.60 0.57 -27.11
C SER A 14 1.65 -0.55 -27.03
N PRO A 15 2.18 -0.85 -25.83
CA PRO A 15 3.15 -1.92 -25.70
C PRO A 15 2.57 -3.15 -26.39
N PRO A 16 3.33 -3.82 -27.28
CA PRO A 16 2.82 -4.93 -28.06
C PRO A 16 2.17 -5.91 -27.09
N LYS A 17 0.90 -6.21 -27.33
CA LYS A 17 0.15 -7.15 -26.49
C LYS A 17 0.98 -8.44 -26.44
N PRO A 18 1.38 -8.92 -25.25
CA PRO A 18 2.26 -10.07 -25.15
C PRO A 18 1.64 -11.22 -25.95
N PRO A 19 2.46 -11.99 -26.69
CA PRO A 19 1.96 -13.08 -27.51
C PRO A 19 1.13 -14.03 -26.64
N PRO A 20 0.01 -14.57 -27.17
CA PRO A 20 -0.84 -15.47 -26.41
C PRO A 20 -0.01 -16.67 -25.98
N VAL A 21 0.02 -16.94 -24.67
CA VAL A 21 0.96 -17.94 -24.18
C VAL A 21 0.51 -19.35 -24.55
N SER A 22 1.47 -20.13 -25.04
CA SER A 22 1.23 -21.50 -25.48
C SER A 22 0.76 -22.39 -24.32
N VAL A 23 -0.07 -23.39 -24.66
CA VAL A 23 -0.55 -24.39 -23.69
C VAL A 23 0.64 -25.11 -23.04
N ALA A 24 1.67 -25.44 -23.83
CA ALA A 24 2.88 -26.12 -23.35
C ALA A 24 3.67 -25.28 -22.32
N ALA A 25 3.82 -23.97 -22.54
CA ALA A 25 4.46 -23.08 -21.57
C ALA A 25 3.63 -22.97 -20.28
N SER A 26 2.29 -22.91 -20.40
CA SER A 26 1.39 -22.94 -19.24
C SER A 26 1.54 -24.21 -18.41
N LEU A 27 1.60 -25.37 -19.05
CA LEU A 27 1.74 -26.66 -18.38
C LEU A 27 3.08 -26.79 -17.65
N ARG A 28 4.18 -26.29 -18.25
CA ARG A 28 5.50 -26.23 -17.58
C ARG A 28 5.50 -25.33 -16.35
N THR A 29 4.90 -24.14 -16.44
CA THR A 29 4.80 -23.26 -15.26
C THR A 29 3.98 -23.91 -14.16
N LEU A 30 2.82 -24.50 -14.50
CA LEU A 30 2.00 -25.21 -13.54
C LEU A 30 2.79 -26.32 -12.80
N SER A 31 3.53 -27.16 -13.53
CA SER A 31 4.31 -28.23 -12.91
C SER A 31 5.40 -27.71 -11.98
N ILE A 32 6.02 -26.57 -12.28
CA ILE A 32 7.03 -25.95 -11.41
C ILE A 32 6.38 -25.44 -10.11
N PHE A 33 5.20 -24.79 -10.19
CA PHE A 33 4.51 -24.31 -8.99
C PHE A 33 3.96 -25.45 -8.14
N ALA A 34 3.24 -26.39 -8.75
CA ALA A 34 2.73 -27.58 -8.06
C ALA A 34 3.88 -28.40 -7.46
N GLY A 35 5.01 -28.53 -8.16
CA GLY A 35 6.21 -29.17 -7.66
C GLY A 35 6.81 -28.46 -6.45
N SER A 36 6.88 -27.13 -6.45
CA SER A 36 7.37 -26.35 -5.29
C SER A 36 6.47 -26.48 -4.05
N VAL A 37 5.15 -26.51 -4.24
CA VAL A 37 4.19 -26.69 -3.14
C VAL A 37 4.20 -28.14 -2.63
N ALA A 38 4.33 -29.12 -3.51
CA ALA A 38 4.48 -30.52 -3.13
C ALA A 38 5.78 -30.75 -2.34
N LEU A 39 6.89 -30.13 -2.77
CA LEU A 39 8.15 -30.15 -2.03
C LEU A 39 7.98 -29.54 -0.64
N ALA A 40 7.35 -28.37 -0.53
CA ALA A 40 7.07 -27.73 0.76
C ALA A 40 6.21 -28.63 1.67
N LEU A 41 5.21 -29.32 1.12
CA LEU A 41 4.37 -30.25 1.87
C LEU A 41 5.15 -31.48 2.35
N VAL A 42 6.00 -32.06 1.52
CA VAL A 42 6.85 -33.19 1.91
C VAL A 42 7.82 -32.77 3.01
N VAL A 43 8.46 -31.61 2.87
CA VAL A 43 9.34 -31.03 3.89
C VAL A 43 8.58 -30.81 5.20
N HIS A 44 7.38 -30.23 5.15
CA HIS A 44 6.53 -30.05 6.32
C HIS A 44 6.25 -31.38 7.01
N LEU A 45 5.83 -32.42 6.29
CA LEU A 45 5.54 -33.73 6.89
C LEU A 45 6.75 -34.38 7.58
N ILE A 46 7.97 -34.09 7.12
CA ILE A 46 9.21 -34.56 7.74
C ILE A 46 9.54 -33.74 9.00
N VAL A 47 9.40 -32.41 8.92
CA VAL A 47 9.81 -31.46 9.95
C VAL A 47 8.78 -31.29 11.06
N ALA A 48 7.50 -31.45 10.76
CA ALA A 48 6.36 -31.19 11.65
C ALA A 48 6.31 -32.11 12.89
N ARG A 49 7.09 -33.20 12.92
CA ARG A 49 7.24 -34.04 14.12
C ARG A 49 7.72 -33.26 15.35
N ASN A 50 8.32 -32.10 15.14
CA ASN A 50 8.88 -31.22 16.15
C ASN A 50 7.91 -30.11 16.61
N GLU A 51 6.70 -30.03 16.05
CA GLU A 51 5.72 -28.97 16.29
C GLU A 51 4.47 -29.48 17.03
N PRO A 52 3.74 -28.59 17.75
CA PRO A 52 2.49 -28.98 18.39
C PRO A 52 1.42 -29.40 17.35
N PRO A 53 0.58 -30.40 17.67
CA PRO A 53 -0.25 -31.10 16.69
C PRO A 53 -1.34 -30.22 16.05
N LEU A 54 -1.80 -29.18 16.73
CA LEU A 54 -2.79 -28.25 16.20
C LEU A 54 -2.19 -27.34 15.10
N GLU A 55 -0.98 -26.81 15.33
CA GLU A 55 -0.29 -25.94 14.37
C GLU A 55 0.04 -26.71 13.08
N MET A 56 0.54 -27.94 13.23
CA MET A 56 0.77 -28.88 12.12
C MET A 56 -0.49 -29.11 11.27
N ARG A 57 -1.64 -29.34 11.92
CA ARG A 57 -2.88 -29.67 11.21
C ARG A 57 -3.37 -28.52 10.32
N PHE A 58 -3.35 -27.28 10.82
CA PHE A 58 -3.78 -26.13 10.02
C PHE A 58 -2.86 -25.88 8.83
N TYR A 59 -1.55 -26.01 9.02
CA TYR A 59 -0.59 -25.77 7.95
C TYR A 59 -0.57 -26.88 6.90
N THR A 60 -0.76 -28.14 7.30
CA THR A 60 -0.97 -29.27 6.38
C THR A 60 -2.22 -29.07 5.52
N ILE A 61 -3.34 -28.65 6.12
CA ILE A 61 -4.59 -28.34 5.38
C ILE A 61 -4.35 -27.18 4.42
N PHE A 62 -3.60 -26.15 4.83
CA PHE A 62 -3.27 -25.02 3.98
C PHE A 62 -2.44 -25.43 2.76
N LEU A 63 -1.30 -26.08 2.95
CA LEU A 63 -0.47 -26.56 1.83
C LEU A 63 -1.22 -27.54 0.93
N GLY A 64 -2.01 -28.44 1.51
CA GLY A 64 -2.86 -29.37 0.77
C GLY A 64 -3.92 -28.65 -0.07
N SER A 65 -4.55 -27.61 0.47
CA SER A 65 -5.53 -26.80 -0.26
C SER A 65 -4.89 -26.00 -1.40
N VAL A 66 -3.71 -25.43 -1.19
CA VAL A 66 -2.95 -24.71 -2.24
C VAL A 66 -2.56 -25.66 -3.37
N LEU A 67 -2.08 -26.86 -3.03
CA LEU A 67 -1.77 -27.90 -4.01
C LEU A 67 -3.01 -28.34 -4.79
N LEU A 68 -4.12 -28.58 -4.11
CA LEU A 68 -5.38 -28.99 -4.72
C LEU A 68 -5.94 -27.90 -5.64
N ILE A 69 -5.89 -26.62 -5.23
CA ILE A 69 -6.28 -25.50 -6.09
C ILE A 69 -5.36 -25.43 -7.32
N ALA A 70 -4.04 -25.61 -7.15
CA ALA A 70 -3.10 -25.64 -8.28
C ALA A 70 -3.46 -26.74 -9.29
N VAL A 71 -3.78 -27.95 -8.81
CA VAL A 71 -4.15 -29.09 -9.64
C VAL A 71 -5.52 -28.91 -10.32
N ILE A 72 -6.55 -28.45 -9.60
CA ILE A 72 -7.91 -28.26 -10.16
C ILE A 72 -7.94 -27.19 -11.25
N THR A 73 -7.15 -26.15 -11.07
CA THR A 73 -7.11 -25.06 -12.03
C THR A 73 -6.26 -25.36 -13.26
N ALA A 74 -5.47 -26.45 -13.25
CA ALA A 74 -4.69 -26.92 -14.39
C ALA A 74 -5.52 -27.17 -15.66
N PRO A 75 -6.62 -27.97 -15.63
CA PRO A 75 -7.47 -28.16 -16.80
C PRO A 75 -8.20 -26.88 -17.23
N ALA A 76 -8.58 -26.02 -16.27
CA ALA A 76 -9.26 -24.75 -16.57
C ALA A 76 -8.39 -23.80 -17.41
N GLN A 77 -7.06 -23.89 -17.33
CA GLN A 77 -6.14 -23.09 -18.15
C GLN A 77 -6.10 -23.50 -19.63
N ILE A 78 -6.52 -24.73 -19.94
CA ILE A 78 -6.64 -25.22 -21.32
C ILE A 78 -7.82 -24.50 -21.99
N LEU A 79 -8.93 -24.35 -21.25
CA LEU A 79 -10.18 -23.76 -21.73
C LEU A 79 -10.19 -22.23 -21.67
N TRP A 80 -9.56 -21.61 -20.67
CA TRP A 80 -9.64 -20.16 -20.44
C TRP A 80 -8.31 -19.42 -20.67
N ALA A 81 -8.19 -18.77 -21.83
CA ALA A 81 -6.99 -18.00 -22.20
C ALA A 81 -6.68 -16.82 -21.23
N ARG A 82 -7.71 -16.19 -20.64
CA ARG A 82 -7.50 -15.12 -19.64
C ARG A 82 -6.88 -15.64 -18.34
N LEU A 83 -7.31 -16.81 -17.87
CA LEU A 83 -6.79 -17.46 -16.67
C LEU A 83 -5.34 -17.92 -16.87
N ARG A 84 -5.01 -18.35 -18.10
CA ARG A 84 -3.65 -18.71 -18.53
C ARG A 84 -2.70 -17.53 -18.41
N GLN A 85 -3.04 -16.39 -19.02
CA GLN A 85 -2.20 -15.19 -19.00
C GLN A 85 -2.00 -14.66 -17.58
N PHE A 86 -3.07 -14.62 -16.78
CA PHE A 86 -3.01 -14.14 -15.40
C PHE A 86 -2.07 -15.02 -14.54
N ARG A 87 -2.15 -16.34 -14.67
CA ARG A 87 -1.29 -17.25 -13.91
C ARG A 87 0.17 -17.16 -14.31
N GLN A 88 0.49 -17.03 -15.58
CA GLN A 88 1.89 -16.98 -16.02
C GLN A 88 2.62 -15.75 -15.53
N ASN A 89 1.90 -14.62 -15.41
CA ASN A 89 2.46 -13.41 -14.82
C ASN A 89 2.71 -13.59 -13.31
N LEU A 90 1.87 -14.35 -12.61
CA LEU A 90 1.97 -14.56 -11.16
C LEU A 90 2.83 -15.76 -10.76
N HIS A 91 3.03 -16.72 -11.66
CA HIS A 91 3.76 -17.95 -11.41
C HIS A 91 5.14 -17.75 -10.76
N PRO A 92 6.04 -16.88 -11.26
CA PRO A 92 7.35 -16.70 -10.65
C PRO A 92 7.26 -16.20 -9.19
N ILE A 93 6.29 -15.31 -8.91
CA ILE A 93 6.05 -14.76 -7.56
C ILE A 93 5.51 -15.87 -6.64
N LEU A 94 4.55 -16.66 -7.12
CA LEU A 94 3.96 -17.76 -6.35
C LEU A 94 4.96 -18.88 -6.06
N THR A 95 5.83 -19.23 -7.03
CA THR A 95 6.92 -20.19 -6.81
C THR A 95 7.96 -19.67 -5.83
N ALA A 96 8.34 -18.39 -5.95
CA ALA A 96 9.28 -17.79 -5.02
C ALA A 96 8.68 -17.76 -3.59
N ALA A 97 7.39 -17.43 -3.45
CA ALA A 97 6.69 -17.46 -2.17
C ALA A 97 6.65 -18.87 -1.57
N ALA A 98 6.31 -19.90 -2.36
CA ALA A 98 6.31 -21.29 -1.90
C ALA A 98 7.70 -21.74 -1.47
N PHE A 99 8.74 -21.40 -2.22
CA PHE A 99 10.12 -21.71 -1.88
C PHE A 99 10.58 -20.98 -0.60
N LEU A 100 10.23 -19.71 -0.44
CA LEU A 100 10.54 -18.93 0.75
C LEU A 100 9.84 -19.48 2.00
N LEU A 101 8.59 -19.91 1.90
CA LEU A 101 7.87 -20.58 3.00
C LEU A 101 8.55 -21.90 3.38
N CYS A 102 8.93 -22.70 2.39
CA CYS A 102 9.67 -23.94 2.60
C CYS A 102 11.02 -23.68 3.29
N LEU A 103 11.77 -22.67 2.83
CA LEU A 103 13.06 -22.32 3.40
C LEU A 103 12.91 -21.81 4.85
N TRP A 104 11.91 -20.95 5.10
CA TRP A 104 11.60 -20.45 6.44
C TRP A 104 11.34 -21.61 7.39
N GLU A 105 10.48 -22.55 7.00
CA GLU A 105 10.14 -23.70 7.80
C GLU A 105 11.33 -24.63 8.10
N ILE A 106 12.18 -24.89 7.10
CA ILE A 106 13.41 -25.68 7.30
C ILE A 106 14.31 -25.02 8.34
N ILE A 107 14.49 -23.70 8.25
CA ILE A 107 15.37 -22.95 9.15
C ILE A 107 14.81 -22.94 10.59
N THR A 108 13.50 -22.76 10.76
CA THR A 108 12.88 -22.64 12.09
C THR A 108 12.62 -23.99 12.73
N SER A 109 11.94 -24.90 12.05
CA SER A 109 11.37 -26.12 12.65
C SER A 109 12.24 -27.34 12.38
N GLY A 110 12.98 -27.33 11.27
CA GLY A 110 13.91 -28.40 10.88
C GLY A 110 15.24 -28.29 11.62
N VAL A 111 16.04 -27.29 11.25
CA VAL A 111 17.41 -27.09 11.76
C VAL A 111 17.42 -26.41 13.14
N ARG A 112 16.32 -25.73 13.51
CA ARG A 112 16.20 -24.91 14.75
C ARG A 112 17.37 -23.94 14.91
N LEU A 113 17.79 -23.35 13.79
CA LEU A 113 18.93 -22.42 13.75
C LEU A 113 18.62 -21.11 14.48
N LEU A 114 17.33 -20.76 14.59
CA LEU A 114 16.83 -19.52 15.14
C LEU A 114 16.21 -19.71 16.54
N PRO A 115 16.42 -18.77 17.48
CA PRO A 115 15.93 -18.89 18.84
C PRO A 115 14.41 -18.67 18.93
N LEU A 116 13.72 -19.60 19.60
CA LEU A 116 12.35 -19.41 20.06
C LEU A 116 12.34 -18.52 21.31
N PRO A 117 11.32 -17.67 21.52
CA PRO A 117 10.08 -17.55 20.74
C PRO A 117 10.16 -16.57 19.55
N TYR A 118 11.27 -15.84 19.37
CA TYR A 118 11.38 -14.69 18.45
C TYR A 118 11.13 -15.03 16.97
N PHE A 119 11.48 -16.24 16.55
CA PHE A 119 11.32 -16.70 15.17
C PHE A 119 10.32 -17.86 15.10
N PRO A 120 9.00 -17.56 15.04
CA PRO A 120 7.97 -18.60 14.93
C PRO A 120 8.02 -19.28 13.56
N SER A 121 7.53 -20.52 13.51
CA SER A 121 7.36 -21.22 12.24
C SER A 121 6.16 -20.69 11.44
N PRO A 122 6.13 -20.89 10.11
CA PRO A 122 4.96 -20.53 9.29
C PRO A 122 3.65 -21.15 9.79
N ALA A 123 3.71 -22.36 10.33
CA ALA A 123 2.55 -23.05 10.91
C ALA A 123 2.00 -22.31 12.13
N LYS A 124 2.89 -21.84 13.02
CA LYS A 124 2.50 -21.05 14.19
C LYS A 124 1.88 -19.70 13.82
N VAL A 125 2.42 -19.02 12.81
CA VAL A 125 1.85 -17.76 12.27
C VAL A 125 0.46 -18.00 11.69
N LEU A 126 0.28 -19.06 10.90
CA LEU A 126 -1.01 -19.42 10.33
C LEU A 126 -2.04 -19.78 11.43
N HIS A 127 -1.61 -20.53 12.44
CA HIS A 127 -2.46 -20.85 13.59
C HIS A 127 -2.91 -19.58 14.30
N SER A 128 -2.02 -18.62 14.55
CA SER A 128 -2.38 -17.31 15.13
C SER A 128 -3.37 -16.53 14.27
N LEU A 129 -3.20 -16.52 12.93
CA LEU A 129 -4.15 -15.87 12.01
C LEU A 129 -5.57 -16.44 12.11
N ILE A 130 -5.70 -17.76 12.30
CA ILE A 130 -7.00 -18.45 12.37
C ILE A 130 -7.62 -18.29 13.75
N THR A 131 -6.84 -18.49 14.81
CA THR A 131 -7.31 -18.47 16.19
C THR A 131 -7.74 -17.07 16.62
N ASP A 132 -6.94 -16.05 16.31
CA ASP A 132 -7.22 -14.65 16.69
C ASP A 132 -7.99 -13.88 15.61
N ARG A 133 -8.56 -14.57 14.61
CA ARG A 133 -9.19 -13.94 13.43
C ARG A 133 -10.21 -12.84 13.74
N MET A 134 -10.99 -13.00 14.82
CA MET A 134 -11.99 -12.00 15.23
C MET A 134 -11.31 -10.75 15.78
N LEU A 135 -10.37 -10.91 16.70
CA LEU A 135 -9.62 -9.82 17.28
C LEU A 135 -8.75 -9.08 16.23
N LEU A 136 -8.16 -9.82 15.29
CA LEU A 136 -7.42 -9.27 14.17
C LEU A 136 -8.32 -8.50 13.21
N PHE A 137 -9.53 -8.99 12.94
CA PHE A 137 -10.51 -8.27 12.12
C PHE A 137 -10.94 -6.97 12.80
N ASP A 138 -11.29 -7.01 14.08
CA ASP A 138 -11.66 -5.83 14.86
C ASP A 138 -10.51 -4.81 14.89
N SER A 139 -9.29 -5.28 15.14
CA SER A 139 -8.08 -4.45 15.13
C SER A 139 -7.86 -3.79 13.76
N THR A 140 -8.00 -4.56 12.67
CA THR A 140 -7.89 -4.04 11.30
C THR A 140 -8.96 -3.00 11.00
N TRP A 141 -10.19 -3.23 11.47
CA TRP A 141 -11.30 -2.29 11.28
C TRP A 141 -11.06 -0.97 12.01
N HIS A 142 -10.60 -1.03 13.25
CA HIS A 142 -10.23 0.18 14.01
C HIS A 142 -9.07 0.94 13.35
N SER A 143 -8.04 0.23 12.89
CA SER A 143 -6.94 0.84 12.12
C SER A 143 -7.42 1.50 10.84
N LEU A 144 -8.37 0.89 10.14
CA LEU A 144 -8.97 1.48 8.94
C LEU A 144 -9.72 2.77 9.25
N LEU A 145 -10.53 2.80 10.31
CA LEU A 145 -11.27 4.00 10.71
C LEU A 145 -10.33 5.15 11.10
N LEU A 146 -9.29 4.87 11.90
CA LEU A 146 -8.28 5.85 12.29
C LEU A 146 -7.53 6.40 11.08
N LEU A 147 -7.08 5.51 10.21
CA LEU A 147 -6.34 5.86 9.01
C LEU A 147 -7.19 6.71 8.06
N LEU A 148 -8.42 6.27 7.75
CA LEU A 148 -9.29 6.99 6.80
C LEU A 148 -9.69 8.36 7.33
N SER A 149 -10.04 8.47 8.62
CA SER A 149 -10.42 9.74 9.21
C SER A 149 -9.23 10.72 9.24
N GLY A 150 -8.07 10.29 9.78
CA GLY A 150 -6.87 11.11 9.82
C GLY A 150 -6.38 11.51 8.43
N TYR A 151 -6.38 10.56 7.49
CA TYR A 151 -6.00 10.82 6.10
C TYR A 151 -6.95 11.80 5.43
N ALA A 152 -8.26 11.64 5.58
CA ALA A 152 -9.23 12.57 5.01
C ALA A 152 -9.05 14.00 5.54
N PHE A 153 -8.92 14.18 6.85
CA PHE A 153 -8.68 15.50 7.44
C PHE A 153 -7.35 16.10 6.99
N GLY A 154 -6.28 15.31 6.97
CA GLY A 154 -4.96 15.75 6.51
C GLY A 154 -4.95 16.15 5.04
N VAL A 155 -5.62 15.38 4.17
CA VAL A 155 -5.76 15.71 2.74
C VAL A 155 -6.56 16.98 2.55
N ILE A 156 -7.71 17.12 3.21
CA ILE A 156 -8.56 18.32 3.08
C ILE A 156 -7.77 19.56 3.53
N ALA A 157 -7.17 19.52 4.72
CA ALA A 157 -6.35 20.60 5.23
C ALA A 157 -5.16 20.90 4.31
N GLY A 158 -4.50 19.85 3.81
CA GLY A 158 -3.32 19.97 2.96
C GLY A 158 -3.64 20.57 1.59
N LEU A 159 -4.76 20.17 0.98
CA LEU A 159 -5.22 20.74 -0.29
C LEU A 159 -5.61 22.21 -0.13
N ILE A 160 -6.34 22.56 0.93
CA ILE A 160 -6.76 23.94 1.20
C ILE A 160 -5.53 24.84 1.44
N THR A 161 -4.65 24.43 2.36
CA THR A 161 -3.45 25.22 2.69
C THR A 161 -2.48 25.27 1.51
N GLY A 162 -2.29 24.17 0.80
CA GLY A 162 -1.44 24.11 -0.39
C GLY A 162 -1.97 24.99 -1.52
N LEU A 163 -3.29 25.01 -1.72
CA LEU A 163 -3.95 25.91 -2.67
C LEU A 163 -3.74 27.38 -2.33
N CYS A 164 -3.99 27.75 -1.07
CA CYS A 164 -3.82 29.13 -0.61
C CYS A 164 -2.36 29.60 -0.72
N ILE A 165 -1.40 28.77 -0.31
CA ILE A 165 0.05 29.06 -0.37
C ILE A 165 0.55 29.11 -1.83
N GLY A 166 0.08 28.20 -2.68
CA GLY A 166 0.47 28.13 -4.09
C GLY A 166 -0.06 29.30 -4.92
N TRP A 167 -1.26 29.79 -4.60
CA TRP A 167 -1.95 30.84 -5.37
C TRP A 167 -1.67 32.27 -4.87
N SER A 168 -1.63 32.48 -3.55
CA SER A 168 -1.62 33.82 -2.95
C SER A 168 -0.22 34.22 -2.44
N PRO A 169 0.44 35.25 -3.01
CA PRO A 169 1.77 35.67 -2.56
C PRO A 169 1.85 36.08 -1.08
N PRO A 170 0.87 36.80 -0.50
CA PRO A 170 0.87 37.10 0.94
C PRO A 170 0.78 35.84 1.81
N VAL A 171 -0.06 34.87 1.43
CA VAL A 171 -0.17 33.60 2.18
C VAL A 171 1.11 32.79 2.03
N ARG A 172 1.74 32.81 0.85
CA ARG A 172 3.03 32.15 0.62
C ARG A 172 4.13 32.71 1.52
N TYR A 173 4.18 34.04 1.69
CA TYR A 173 5.18 34.71 2.52
C TYR A 173 5.16 34.21 3.97
N TRP A 174 3.98 34.05 4.57
CA TRP A 174 3.83 33.58 5.96
C TRP A 174 3.76 32.05 6.09
N GLY A 175 3.16 31.37 5.12
CA GLY A 175 2.97 29.92 5.14
C GLY A 175 4.26 29.14 4.88
N MET A 176 5.16 29.64 4.02
CA MET A 176 6.41 28.94 3.72
C MET A 176 7.36 28.81 4.93
N PRO A 177 7.59 29.87 5.74
CA PRO A 177 8.33 29.74 6.99
C PRO A 177 7.72 28.70 7.94
N LEU A 178 6.40 28.71 8.12
CA LEU A 178 5.71 27.73 8.97
C LEU A 178 5.97 26.29 8.50
N LEU A 179 5.85 26.04 7.19
CA LEU A 179 6.12 24.74 6.59
C LEU A 179 7.59 24.30 6.74
N LYS A 180 8.54 25.24 6.67
CA LYS A 180 9.96 24.96 6.89
C LYS A 180 10.29 24.58 8.34
N VAL A 181 9.56 25.13 9.30
CA VAL A 181 9.76 24.85 10.74
C VAL A 181 9.03 23.58 11.17
N VAL A 182 7.75 23.46 10.83
CA VAL A 182 6.91 22.33 11.24
C VAL A 182 7.19 21.09 10.41
N GLY A 183 7.47 21.26 9.11
CA GLY A 183 7.60 20.17 8.14
C GLY A 183 8.65 19.10 8.45
N PRO A 184 9.88 19.47 8.87
CA PRO A 184 10.92 18.50 9.21
C PRO A 184 10.63 17.69 10.47
N ILE A 185 9.72 18.13 11.33
CA ILE A 185 9.42 17.48 12.60
C ILE A 185 8.49 16.29 12.31
N PRO A 186 8.89 15.04 12.61
CA PRO A 186 8.03 13.88 12.37
C PRO A 186 6.76 14.01 13.20
N ALA A 187 5.60 13.65 12.63
CA ALA A 187 4.32 13.74 13.33
C ALA A 187 4.34 12.99 14.66
N THR A 188 5.06 11.87 14.74
CA THR A 188 5.22 11.08 15.97
C THR A 188 5.92 11.83 17.11
N ALA A 189 6.76 12.84 16.83
CA ALA A 189 7.34 13.67 17.88
C ALA A 189 6.30 14.53 18.61
N TRP A 190 5.13 14.75 18.01
CA TRP A 190 4.03 15.51 18.60
C TRP A 190 3.13 14.67 19.50
N ILE A 191 3.39 13.36 19.68
CA ILE A 191 2.55 12.46 20.48
C ILE A 191 2.27 13.01 21.89
N PRO A 192 3.26 13.43 22.70
CA PRO A 192 2.99 13.90 24.06
C PRO A 192 2.03 15.10 24.08
N LEU A 193 2.25 16.07 23.19
CA LEU A 193 1.38 17.24 23.08
C LEU A 193 -0.02 16.85 22.61
N ALA A 194 -0.10 15.99 21.59
CA ALA A 194 -1.38 15.52 21.06
C ALA A 194 -2.18 14.76 22.12
N MET A 195 -1.53 14.00 23.00
CA MET A 195 -2.23 13.29 24.09
C MET A 195 -2.74 14.22 25.19
N VAL A 196 -2.03 15.30 25.49
CA VAL A 196 -2.43 16.26 26.53
C VAL A 196 -3.56 17.18 26.06
N VAL A 197 -3.49 17.64 24.81
CA VAL A 197 -4.44 18.62 24.26
C VAL A 197 -5.75 17.96 23.79
N SER A 198 -5.68 16.70 23.36
CA SER A 198 -6.83 16.03 22.76
C SER A 198 -7.81 15.49 23.80
N PRO A 199 -9.13 15.56 23.55
CA PRO A 199 -10.13 15.00 24.46
C PRO A 199 -10.09 13.47 24.58
N SER A 200 -9.56 12.78 23.56
CA SER A 200 -9.50 11.32 23.52
C SER A 200 -8.27 10.84 22.76
N THR A 201 -7.83 9.62 23.04
CA THR A 201 -6.68 9.02 22.37
C THR A 201 -6.93 8.73 20.89
N MET A 202 -8.19 8.46 20.53
CA MET A 202 -8.61 8.37 19.13
C MET A 202 -8.42 9.72 18.43
N PHE A 203 -8.81 10.83 19.07
CA PHE A 203 -8.64 12.16 18.49
C PHE A 203 -7.15 12.52 18.34
N SER A 204 -6.31 12.17 19.33
CA SER A 204 -4.85 12.34 19.22
C SER A 204 -4.29 11.59 18.02
N ALA A 205 -4.65 10.31 17.86
CA ALA A 205 -4.18 9.49 16.73
C ALA A 205 -4.60 10.07 15.39
N VAL A 206 -5.87 10.47 15.26
CA VAL A 206 -6.40 11.12 14.04
C VAL A 206 -5.67 12.42 13.74
N ALA A 207 -5.42 13.27 14.74
CA ALA A 207 -4.71 14.53 14.58
C ALA A 207 -3.25 14.33 14.14
N LEU A 208 -2.55 13.34 14.69
CA LEU A 208 -1.18 12.99 14.31
C LEU A 208 -1.11 12.46 12.88
N ILE A 209 -2.04 11.58 12.50
CA ILE A 209 -2.14 11.08 11.13
C ILE A 209 -2.45 12.24 10.17
N ALA A 210 -3.38 13.13 10.53
CA ALA A 210 -3.71 14.30 9.73
C ALA A 210 -2.50 15.22 9.56
N LEU A 211 -1.69 15.45 10.61
CA LEU A 211 -0.47 16.24 10.54
C LEU A 211 0.58 15.59 9.60
N ALA A 212 0.77 14.27 9.69
CA ALA A 212 1.68 13.51 8.84
C ALA A 212 1.33 13.61 7.35
N VAL A 213 0.03 13.63 7.04
CA VAL A 213 -0.50 13.73 5.67
C VAL A 213 -0.50 15.18 5.18
N TRP A 214 -0.87 16.11 6.07
CA TRP A 214 -1.02 17.52 5.77
C TRP A 214 0.24 18.11 5.14
N PHE A 215 1.41 17.83 5.71
CA PHE A 215 2.66 18.43 5.26
C PHE A 215 3.02 18.12 3.79
N PRO A 216 3.21 16.86 3.37
CA PRO A 216 3.56 16.55 1.98
C PRO A 216 2.46 16.96 0.99
N VAL A 217 1.18 16.83 1.36
CA VAL A 217 0.06 17.28 0.52
C VAL A 217 0.10 18.79 0.33
N THR A 218 0.32 19.57 1.39
CA THR A 218 0.44 21.03 1.31
C THR A 218 1.59 21.45 0.41
N MET A 219 2.78 20.91 0.66
CA MET A 219 4.01 21.28 -0.05
C MET A 219 3.91 20.98 -1.54
N LEU A 220 3.45 19.78 -1.90
CA LEU A 220 3.38 19.37 -3.31
C LEU A 220 2.20 20.00 -4.04
N THR A 221 1.10 20.29 -3.36
CA THR A 221 -0.01 21.09 -3.92
C THR A 221 0.43 22.53 -4.18
N ALA A 222 1.09 23.19 -3.21
CA ALA A 222 1.59 24.55 -3.38
C ALA A 222 2.62 24.65 -4.50
N SER A 223 3.54 23.69 -4.58
CA SER A 223 4.53 23.59 -5.65
C SER A 223 3.86 23.35 -7.01
N GLY A 224 2.89 22.45 -7.11
CA GLY A 224 2.16 22.20 -8.36
C GLY A 224 1.42 23.42 -8.88
N ILE A 225 0.77 24.16 -7.98
CA ILE A 225 -0.01 25.35 -8.36
C ILE A 225 0.91 26.49 -8.78
N SER A 226 1.96 26.78 -8.00
CA SER A 226 2.90 27.86 -8.30
C SER A 226 3.73 27.62 -9.57
N ASN A 227 3.94 26.36 -9.96
CA ASN A 227 4.62 25.97 -11.19
C ASN A 227 3.69 25.82 -12.42
N THR A 228 2.42 26.22 -12.31
CA THR A 228 1.52 26.25 -13.48
C THR A 228 2.09 27.21 -14.53
N ARG A 229 2.21 26.75 -15.78
CA ARG A 229 2.77 27.56 -16.87
C ARG A 229 1.97 28.86 -17.03
N ALA A 230 2.67 29.99 -17.01
CA ALA A 230 2.06 31.31 -17.19
C ALA A 230 1.23 31.40 -18.48
N SER A 231 1.68 30.75 -19.55
CA SER A 231 0.97 30.68 -20.83
C SER A 231 -0.47 30.15 -20.71
N TYR A 232 -0.72 29.16 -19.83
CA TYR A 232 -2.08 28.64 -19.63
C TYR A 232 -2.98 29.63 -18.91
N LEU A 233 -2.40 30.35 -17.94
CA LEU A 233 -3.12 31.38 -17.19
C LEU A 233 -3.42 32.60 -18.06
N ASP A 234 -2.46 33.02 -18.88
CA ASP A 234 -2.60 34.20 -19.74
C ASP A 234 -3.59 33.95 -20.88
N VAL A 235 -3.56 32.78 -21.53
CA VAL A 235 -4.58 32.40 -22.52
C VAL A 235 -5.98 32.41 -21.90
N ALA A 236 -6.15 31.81 -20.72
CA ALA A 236 -7.44 31.82 -20.05
C ALA A 236 -7.90 33.25 -19.68
N ARG A 237 -6.99 34.14 -19.24
CA ARG A 237 -7.30 35.55 -18.99
C ARG A 237 -7.74 36.30 -20.26
N THR A 238 -7.09 36.05 -21.40
CA THR A 238 -7.50 36.68 -22.68
C THR A 238 -8.90 36.26 -23.13
N LEU A 239 -9.37 35.08 -22.72
CA LEU A 239 -10.73 34.59 -22.93
C LEU A 239 -11.74 35.10 -21.88
N GLY A 240 -11.34 36.03 -21.01
CA GLY A 240 -12.20 36.61 -19.98
C GLY A 240 -12.36 35.77 -18.70
N ALA A 241 -11.48 34.78 -18.46
CA ALA A 241 -11.58 33.94 -17.28
C ALA A 241 -11.34 34.71 -15.97
N GLY A 242 -12.31 34.65 -15.06
CA GLY A 242 -12.17 35.16 -13.70
C GLY A 242 -11.25 34.31 -12.80
N ARG A 243 -10.88 34.84 -11.63
CA ARG A 243 -9.92 34.19 -10.70
C ARG A 243 -10.32 32.76 -10.32
N GLY A 244 -11.59 32.52 -10.00
CA GLY A 244 -12.07 31.18 -9.64
C GLY A 244 -11.93 30.16 -10.78
N TYR A 245 -12.16 30.61 -12.03
CA TYR A 245 -11.96 29.77 -13.21
C TYR A 245 -10.48 29.41 -13.38
N LEU A 246 -9.58 30.40 -13.25
CA LEU A 246 -8.14 30.16 -13.34
C LEU A 246 -7.67 29.15 -12.28
N ILE A 247 -8.20 29.24 -11.07
CA ILE A 247 -7.84 28.31 -9.99
C ILE A 247 -8.34 26.89 -10.30
N PHE A 248 -9.66 26.72 -10.38
CA PHE A 248 -10.27 25.39 -10.37
C PHE A 248 -10.25 24.68 -11.73
N ARG A 249 -10.14 25.44 -12.84
CA ARG A 249 -10.16 24.87 -14.20
C ARG A 249 -8.83 24.92 -14.93
N VAL A 250 -7.84 25.66 -14.42
CA VAL A 250 -6.50 25.74 -15.05
C VAL A 250 -5.42 25.26 -14.08
N ALA A 251 -5.26 25.93 -12.94
CA ALA A 251 -4.16 25.66 -12.02
C ALA A 251 -4.30 24.32 -11.28
N VAL A 252 -5.46 24.01 -10.69
CA VAL A 252 -5.68 22.75 -9.95
C VAL A 252 -5.54 21.51 -10.87
N PRO A 253 -6.14 21.47 -12.07
CA PRO A 253 -5.92 20.37 -13.01
C PRO A 253 -4.46 20.24 -13.45
N ALA A 254 -3.75 21.36 -13.69
CA ALA A 254 -2.33 21.33 -14.04
C ALA A 254 -1.44 20.82 -12.89
N ALA A 255 -1.82 21.12 -11.64
CA ALA A 255 -1.10 20.70 -10.44
C ALA A 255 -1.43 19.26 -10.00
N LEU A 256 -2.46 18.62 -10.58
CA LEU A 256 -2.97 17.32 -10.16
C LEU A 256 -1.91 16.21 -10.07
N PRO A 257 -0.91 16.11 -10.99
CA PRO A 257 0.17 15.13 -10.86
C PRO A 257 0.99 15.34 -9.57
N ASN A 258 1.33 16.58 -9.23
CA ASN A 258 2.07 16.89 -8.00
C ASN A 258 1.20 16.65 -6.76
N ILE A 259 -0.10 16.98 -6.83
CA ILE A 259 -1.05 16.67 -5.76
C ILE A 259 -1.04 15.16 -5.47
N PHE A 260 -1.06 14.31 -6.50
CA PHE A 260 -1.01 12.85 -6.31
C PHE A 260 0.31 12.34 -5.73
N ILE A 261 1.44 12.99 -6.04
CA ILE A 261 2.72 12.69 -5.35
C ILE A 261 2.58 13.04 -3.87
N GLY A 262 1.91 14.15 -3.54
CA GLY A 262 1.63 14.55 -2.15
C GLY A 262 0.72 13.56 -1.42
N LEU A 263 -0.35 13.12 -2.08
CA LEU A 263 -1.26 12.09 -1.55
C LEU A 263 -0.53 10.75 -1.32
N PHE A 264 0.37 10.37 -2.22
CA PHE A 264 1.21 9.16 -2.10
C PHE A 264 2.15 9.25 -0.91
N MET A 265 2.92 10.34 -0.82
CA MET A 265 3.86 10.55 0.29
C MET A 265 3.14 10.68 1.63
N GLY A 266 2.01 11.38 1.66
CA GLY A 266 1.15 11.50 2.83
C GLY A 266 0.60 10.16 3.28
N LEU A 267 0.21 9.28 2.35
CA LEU A 267 -0.29 7.94 2.67
C LEU A 267 0.81 7.05 3.26
N GLY A 268 2.04 7.13 2.73
CA GLY A 268 3.18 6.43 3.35
C GLY A 268 3.48 6.94 4.76
N ALA A 269 3.45 8.25 4.97
CA ALA A 269 3.66 8.87 6.28
C ALA A 269 2.53 8.54 7.28
N SER A 270 1.29 8.40 6.82
CA SER A 270 0.17 8.02 7.68
C SER A 270 0.27 6.58 8.16
N PHE A 271 0.78 5.63 7.36
CA PHE A 271 0.97 4.25 7.80
C PHE A 271 1.95 4.16 8.98
N LEU A 272 3.10 4.83 8.86
CA LEU A 272 4.09 4.87 9.93
C LEU A 272 3.51 5.54 11.19
N THR A 273 2.82 6.67 11.01
CA THR A 273 2.23 7.41 12.12
C THR A 273 1.09 6.66 12.80
N LEU A 274 0.25 5.95 12.03
CA LEU A 274 -0.83 5.10 12.52
C LEU A 274 -0.30 4.02 13.46
N VAL A 275 0.70 3.26 13.01
CA VAL A 275 1.28 2.17 13.82
C VAL A 275 1.81 2.71 15.13
N VAL A 276 2.58 3.81 15.09
CA VAL A 276 3.13 4.40 16.32
C VAL A 276 2.02 4.96 17.21
N ALA A 277 1.03 5.65 16.66
CA ALA A 277 -0.08 6.20 17.45
C ALA A 277 -0.91 5.10 18.14
N GLU A 278 -1.15 3.98 17.46
CA GLU A 278 -1.86 2.83 18.02
C GLU A 278 -1.07 2.14 19.14
N THR A 279 0.27 2.09 19.05
CA THR A 279 1.10 1.48 20.11
C THR A 279 1.08 2.26 21.42
N VAL A 280 0.84 3.58 21.37
CA VAL A 280 0.94 4.46 22.55
C VAL A 280 -0.43 4.80 23.16
N GLY A 281 -1.47 4.99 22.35
CA GLY A 281 -2.70 5.63 22.83
C GLY A 281 -3.99 4.81 22.71
N VAL A 282 -4.07 3.84 21.82
CA VAL A 282 -5.37 3.25 21.44
C VAL A 282 -5.53 1.86 22.06
N LYS A 283 -6.78 1.49 22.42
CA LYS A 283 -7.12 0.19 23.01
C LYS A 283 -7.40 -0.92 21.99
N SER A 284 -7.33 -0.60 20.70
CA SER A 284 -7.59 -1.51 19.57
C SER A 284 -6.93 -0.96 18.32
N GLY A 285 -6.39 -1.83 17.47
CA GLY A 285 -5.61 -1.48 16.28
C GLY A 285 -4.53 -2.51 15.99
N LEU A 286 -4.05 -2.57 14.75
CA LEU A 286 -2.98 -3.48 14.34
C LEU A 286 -1.66 -3.17 15.06
N GLY A 287 -1.30 -1.90 15.23
CA GLY A 287 -0.13 -1.50 16.01
C GLY A 287 -0.26 -1.83 17.49
N TRP A 288 -1.46 -1.66 18.06
CA TRP A 288 -1.77 -2.08 19.42
C TRP A 288 -1.61 -3.60 19.59
N TYR A 289 -2.17 -4.38 18.67
CA TYR A 289 -2.12 -5.85 18.72
C TYR A 289 -0.67 -6.36 18.66
N VAL A 290 0.17 -5.76 17.81
CA VAL A 290 1.61 -6.07 17.75
C VAL A 290 2.28 -5.79 19.09
N SER A 291 2.08 -4.61 19.68
CA SER A 291 2.68 -4.25 20.96
C SER A 291 2.22 -5.18 22.09
N TRP A 292 0.92 -5.50 22.12
CA TRP A 292 0.34 -6.43 23.09
C TRP A 292 0.94 -7.83 22.95
N ALA A 293 0.95 -8.41 21.74
CA ALA A 293 1.52 -9.73 21.48
C ALA A 293 3.03 -9.80 21.79
N GLN A 294 3.76 -8.72 21.49
CA GLN A 294 5.18 -8.60 21.81
C GLN A 294 5.41 -8.58 23.33
N GLY A 295 4.55 -7.92 24.10
CA GLY A 295 4.62 -7.90 25.57
C GLY A 295 4.48 -9.28 26.20
N TRP A 296 3.73 -10.20 25.57
CA TRP A 296 3.58 -11.59 25.98
C TRP A 296 4.60 -12.54 25.33
N ALA A 297 5.56 -12.02 24.55
CA ALA A 297 6.51 -12.80 23.75
C ALA A 297 5.84 -13.81 22.79
N GLU A 298 4.59 -13.55 22.37
CA GLU A 298 3.85 -14.37 21.42
C GLU A 298 4.14 -13.93 19.97
N TYR A 299 5.37 -14.16 19.51
CA TYR A 299 5.79 -13.69 18.19
C TYR A 299 5.01 -14.32 17.03
N GLY A 300 4.36 -15.48 17.21
CA GLY A 300 3.42 -16.02 16.21
C GLY A 300 2.31 -15.02 15.86
N LYS A 301 1.76 -14.35 16.88
CA LYS A 301 0.75 -13.29 16.74
C LYS A 301 1.35 -12.01 16.16
N VAL A 302 2.57 -11.63 16.57
CA VAL A 302 3.29 -10.47 16.01
C VAL A 302 3.43 -10.61 14.49
N PHE A 303 3.92 -11.76 14.02
CA PHE A 303 4.08 -12.03 12.59
C PHE A 303 2.73 -12.12 11.87
N ALA A 304 1.70 -12.70 12.49
CA ALA A 304 0.35 -12.72 11.93
C ALA A 304 -0.18 -11.30 11.66
N ALA A 305 -0.02 -10.40 12.63
CA ALA A 305 -0.40 -9.00 12.47
C ALA A 305 0.45 -8.26 11.43
N LEU A 306 1.75 -8.54 11.33
CA LEU A 306 2.62 -8.00 10.26
C LEU A 306 2.15 -8.41 8.86
N VAL A 307 1.75 -9.66 8.68
CA VAL A 307 1.18 -10.15 7.41
C VAL A 307 -0.11 -9.40 7.07
N ILE A 308 -0.99 -9.20 8.03
CA ILE A 308 -2.23 -8.44 7.84
C ILE A 308 -1.92 -6.97 7.52
N MET A 309 -0.99 -6.33 8.23
CA MET A 309 -0.58 -4.95 7.94
C MET A 309 -0.02 -4.81 6.53
N ALA A 310 0.82 -5.74 6.08
CA ALA A 310 1.36 -5.72 4.72
C ALA A 310 0.24 -5.80 3.67
N ALA A 311 -0.72 -6.71 3.84
CA ALA A 311 -1.87 -6.84 2.95
C ALA A 311 -2.77 -5.58 3.00
N PHE A 312 -3.01 -5.06 4.20
CA PHE A 312 -3.83 -3.88 4.46
C PHE A 312 -3.26 -2.62 3.79
N PHE A 313 -2.00 -2.29 4.07
CA PHE A 313 -1.33 -1.12 3.47
C PHE A 313 -1.18 -1.26 1.97
N SER A 314 -0.82 -2.45 1.46
CA SER A 314 -0.73 -2.72 0.02
C SER A 314 -2.08 -2.51 -0.68
N THR A 315 -3.18 -2.94 -0.06
CA THR A 315 -4.53 -2.76 -0.60
C THR A 315 -4.88 -1.28 -0.71
N ILE A 316 -4.67 -0.50 0.35
CA ILE A 316 -4.96 0.94 0.36
C ILE A 316 -4.09 1.69 -0.64
N MET A 317 -2.80 1.34 -0.72
CA MET A 317 -1.84 1.89 -1.69
C MET A 317 -2.30 1.64 -3.13
N THR A 318 -2.73 0.40 -3.41
CA THR A 318 -3.26 -0.01 -4.73
C THR A 318 -4.52 0.77 -5.10
N VAL A 319 -5.42 0.99 -4.14
CA VAL A 319 -6.63 1.82 -4.35
C VAL A 319 -6.25 3.24 -4.73
N LEU A 320 -5.30 3.87 -4.03
CA LEU A 320 -4.83 5.22 -4.35
C LEU A 320 -4.27 5.30 -5.78
N PHE A 321 -3.42 4.35 -6.17
CA PHE A 321 -2.87 4.33 -7.53
C PHE A 321 -3.93 4.10 -8.60
N LYS A 322 -4.92 3.25 -8.34
CA LYS A 322 -6.03 3.06 -9.27
C LYS A 322 -6.87 4.33 -9.45
N VAL A 323 -7.06 5.11 -8.38
CA VAL A 323 -7.73 6.42 -8.46
C VAL A 323 -6.89 7.42 -9.24
N ARG A 324 -5.57 7.50 -8.95
CA ARG A 324 -4.62 8.34 -9.69
C ARG A 324 -4.67 8.05 -11.18
N ASP A 325 -4.52 6.79 -11.58
CA ASP A 325 -4.42 6.38 -12.98
C ASP A 325 -5.71 6.70 -13.74
N ARG A 326 -6.87 6.66 -13.07
CA ARG A 326 -8.16 7.06 -13.64
C ARG A 326 -8.28 8.58 -13.79
N MET A 327 -7.74 9.38 -12.85
CA MET A 327 -7.81 10.83 -12.90
C MET A 327 -6.75 11.47 -13.81
N LEU A 328 -5.61 10.81 -13.99
CA LEU A 328 -4.47 11.27 -14.81
C LEU A 328 -4.39 10.62 -16.19
N VAL A 329 -5.49 10.04 -16.70
CA VAL A 329 -5.55 9.42 -18.05
C VAL A 329 -5.10 10.39 -19.15
N TRP A 330 -5.33 11.69 -18.96
CA TRP A 330 -4.96 12.74 -19.92
C TRP A 330 -3.46 13.02 -19.97
N GLN A 331 -2.70 12.71 -18.91
CA GLN A 331 -1.24 12.79 -18.95
C GLN A 331 -0.66 11.54 -19.62
N LYS A 332 -0.34 11.67 -20.90
CA LYS A 332 0.43 10.65 -21.64
C LYS A 332 1.87 10.60 -21.08
N GLY A 333 2.34 9.41 -20.68
CA GLY A 333 3.75 9.17 -20.38
C GLY A 333 4.18 9.21 -18.90
N VAL A 334 3.26 9.30 -17.93
CA VAL A 334 3.63 9.19 -16.51
C VAL A 334 4.02 7.76 -16.16
N ILE A 335 5.11 7.61 -15.40
CA ILE A 335 5.69 6.35 -14.95
C ILE A 335 4.59 5.47 -14.34
N LYS A 336 4.32 4.32 -14.99
CA LYS A 336 3.54 3.24 -14.38
C LYS A 336 4.45 2.56 -13.36
N TRP A 337 4.07 2.64 -12.10
CA TRP A 337 4.71 1.92 -10.98
C TRP A 337 4.14 0.52 -10.90
#